data_AF-A0A553PTN7-F1
#
_entry.id   AF-A0A553PTN7-F1
#
_cell.length_a   1.000
_cell.length_b   1.000
_cell.length_c   1.000
_cell.angle_alpha   90.00
_cell.angle_beta   90.00
_cell.angle_gamma   90.00
#
_symmetry.space_group_name_H-M   'P 1'
#
loop_
_entity.id
_entity.type
_entity.pdbx_description
1 polymer ?
#
loop_
_entity_poly.entity_id
_entity_poly.type
_entity_poly.pdbx_seq_one_letter_code
_entity_poly.pdbx_strand_id
1 'polypeptide(L)'
;MLRYFQLLLVIIFVGLSAVSSRDSKSSDTPADREGKLLSLFQIVRFPNEPCIGQASKNGTCYTADECTSKGGTNAGTCAQGYGVCCTFTESCGATSNENCTYFESSGGEIGACQLKICPCSDNICQLRLDFNQFMITGPSTSTVIVSAHKGGVIGAPGATKPISLASRCLTDTFSVLTPSGQSPPSICGINTGEHMYVDSSATCNDLVFQLGNTAQGTGVGQRQWSIKA
;
A
#
# COMPACT_ATOMS: atom_id res chain seq x y z
N MET A 1 -30.06 0.95 -48.28
CA MET A 1 -30.59 -0.16 -49.10
C MET A 1 -31.21 -1.19 -48.16
N LEU A 2 -32.50 -1.53 -48.40
CA LEU A 2 -33.36 -2.65 -47.93
C LEU A 2 -33.35 -3.01 -46.42
N ARG A 3 -34.38 -2.78 -45.59
CA ARG A 3 -35.83 -3.16 -45.55
C ARG A 3 -36.16 -4.64 -45.24
N TYR A 4 -36.90 -4.82 -44.13
CA TYR A 4 -38.06 -5.73 -43.89
C TYR A 4 -37.90 -7.27 -43.96
N PHE A 5 -38.29 -7.99 -42.89
CA PHE A 5 -39.50 -8.86 -42.89
C PHE A 5 -39.84 -9.43 -41.49
N GLN A 6 -41.10 -9.26 -41.07
CA GLN A 6 -41.76 -9.98 -39.98
C GLN A 6 -42.07 -11.43 -40.41
N LEU A 7 -42.11 -12.39 -39.48
CA LEU A 7 -43.11 -13.47 -39.55
C LEU A 7 -43.33 -14.11 -38.17
N LEU A 8 -44.53 -13.92 -37.62
CA LEU A 8 -45.12 -14.77 -36.58
C LEU A 8 -45.39 -16.16 -37.18
N LEU A 9 -45.11 -17.22 -36.41
CA LEU A 9 -45.73 -18.52 -36.62
C LEU A 9 -46.15 -19.12 -35.28
N VAL A 10 -47.45 -19.03 -35.05
CA VAL A 10 -48.23 -19.69 -34.01
C VAL A 10 -48.46 -21.13 -34.45
N ILE A 11 -48.15 -22.12 -33.61
CA ILE A 11 -48.67 -23.49 -33.75
C ILE A 11 -49.33 -23.88 -32.43
N ILE A 12 -50.59 -24.28 -32.55
CA ILE A 12 -51.54 -24.67 -31.50
C ILE A 12 -51.65 -26.21 -31.48
N PHE A 13 -52.05 -26.75 -30.31
CA PHE A 13 -52.85 -27.98 -30.07
C PHE A 13 -52.10 -29.32 -29.92
N VAL A 14 -52.42 -30.29 -29.04
CA VAL A 14 -53.44 -30.58 -27.99
C VAL A 14 -52.80 -31.65 -27.06
N GLY A 15 -53.19 -31.75 -25.78
CA GLY A 15 -53.15 -33.02 -25.03
C GLY A 15 -53.15 -32.87 -23.50
N LEU A 16 -54.26 -32.49 -22.86
CA LEU A 16 -55.28 -33.35 -22.23
C LEU A 16 -54.83 -34.07 -20.95
N SER A 17 -55.29 -33.58 -19.78
CA SER A 17 -55.67 -34.37 -18.60
C SER A 17 -56.53 -33.51 -17.66
N ALA A 18 -57.71 -34.02 -17.31
CA ALA A 18 -58.76 -33.36 -16.54
C ALA A 18 -58.54 -33.46 -15.02
N VAL A 19 -59.08 -32.51 -14.25
CA VAL A 19 -60.09 -32.74 -13.17
C VAL A 19 -60.40 -31.43 -12.41
N SER A 20 -61.69 -31.26 -12.12
CA SER A 20 -62.38 -30.14 -11.45
C SER A 20 -62.31 -30.22 -9.92
N SER A 21 -62.37 -29.07 -9.22
CA SER A 21 -63.32 -28.82 -8.11
C SER A 21 -63.34 -27.36 -7.65
N ARG A 22 -64.51 -26.92 -7.18
CA ARG A 22 -64.94 -25.54 -6.88
C ARG A 22 -64.57 -25.06 -5.46
N ASP A 23 -64.60 -23.74 -5.34
CA ASP A 23 -64.33 -22.82 -4.23
C ASP A 23 -65.25 -22.95 -2.99
N SER A 24 -64.75 -22.59 -1.79
CA SER A 24 -65.52 -22.10 -0.60
C SER A 24 -64.62 -21.62 0.56
N LYS A 25 -64.41 -20.30 0.63
CA LYS A 25 -64.40 -19.33 1.77
C LYS A 25 -63.82 -19.68 3.17
N SER A 26 -62.97 -18.75 3.62
CA SER A 26 -62.26 -18.52 4.89
C SER A 26 -62.86 -19.00 6.23
N SER A 27 -61.99 -19.50 7.11
CA SER A 27 -62.06 -19.24 8.56
C SER A 27 -60.73 -18.68 9.06
N ASP A 28 -60.80 -17.56 9.77
CA ASP A 28 -59.70 -16.92 10.47
C ASP A 28 -59.01 -17.88 11.46
N THR A 29 -57.69 -18.00 11.35
CA THR A 29 -56.80 -18.38 12.44
C THR A 29 -55.73 -17.31 12.56
N PRO A 30 -55.42 -16.84 13.78
CA PRO A 30 -54.56 -15.69 13.99
C PRO A 30 -53.18 -15.99 13.42
N ALA A 31 -52.75 -15.15 12.47
CA ALA A 31 -51.40 -15.15 11.96
C ALA A 31 -50.44 -15.05 13.14
N ASP A 32 -49.67 -16.12 13.32
CA ASP A 32 -48.44 -16.13 14.10
C ASP A 32 -47.69 -14.83 13.79
N ARG A 33 -47.48 -14.01 14.82
CA ARG A 33 -46.87 -12.70 14.67
C ARG A 33 -45.44 -12.97 14.24
N GLU A 34 -45.21 -12.87 12.94
CA GLU A 34 -43.89 -12.85 12.34
C GLU A 34 -43.10 -11.79 13.12
N GLY A 35 -42.26 -12.28 14.02
CA GLY A 35 -41.32 -11.47 14.75
C GLY A 35 -40.41 -10.88 13.70
N LYS A 36 -40.73 -9.66 13.25
CA LYS A 36 -39.84 -8.80 12.51
C LYS A 36 -38.69 -8.50 13.44
N LEU A 37 -37.74 -9.44 13.49
CA LEU A 37 -36.37 -9.22 13.90
C LEU A 37 -35.86 -8.17 12.94
N LEU A 38 -36.00 -6.91 13.36
CA LEU A 38 -35.34 -5.80 12.72
C LEU A 38 -33.86 -6.19 12.73
N SER A 39 -33.32 -6.49 11.55
CA SER A 39 -31.90 -6.62 11.30
C SER A 39 -31.29 -5.24 11.54
N LEU A 40 -31.12 -4.89 12.83
CA LEU A 40 -30.68 -3.58 13.32
C LEU A 40 -29.18 -3.37 13.17
N PHE A 41 -28.50 -4.22 12.40
CA PHE A 41 -27.16 -3.91 11.90
C PHE A 41 -27.32 -3.24 10.54
N GLN A 42 -27.68 -1.96 10.56
CA GLN A 42 -27.36 -1.11 9.42
C GLN A 42 -25.83 -1.05 9.35
N ILE A 43 -25.24 -1.92 8.52
CA ILE A 43 -23.83 -1.87 8.19
C ILE A 43 -23.59 -0.50 7.53
N VAL A 44 -22.99 0.41 8.32
CA VAL A 44 -22.60 1.72 7.84
C VAL A 44 -21.39 1.54 6.96
N ARG A 45 -21.57 1.72 5.65
CA ARG A 45 -20.50 1.65 4.66
C ARG A 45 -20.29 3.02 4.06
N PHE A 46 -19.04 3.46 4.08
CA PHE A 46 -18.60 4.69 3.43
C PHE A 46 -17.30 4.41 2.66
N PRO A 47 -16.97 5.23 1.64
CA PRO A 47 -15.69 5.12 0.95
C PRO A 47 -14.52 5.39 1.90
N ASN A 48 -13.40 4.69 1.68
CA ASN A 48 -12.16 4.90 2.41
C ASN A 48 -11.45 6.18 1.91
N GLU A 49 -11.90 7.33 2.41
CA GLU A 49 -11.33 8.63 2.07
C GLU A 49 -10.13 9.00 2.94
N PRO A 50 -9.15 9.78 2.44
CA PRO A 50 -8.09 10.35 3.26
C PRO A 50 -8.65 11.20 4.40
N CYS A 51 -8.02 11.11 5.58
CA CYS A 51 -8.40 11.89 6.75
C CYS A 51 -7.15 12.41 7.47
N ILE A 52 -7.33 13.50 8.23
CA ILE A 52 -6.26 14.08 9.04
C ILE A 52 -6.33 13.43 10.41
N GLY A 53 -5.33 12.61 10.73
CA GLY A 53 -5.18 12.01 12.05
C GLY A 53 -4.45 12.94 13.02
N GLN A 54 -4.31 12.47 14.25
CA GLN A 54 -3.51 13.11 15.30
C GLN A 54 -1.99 12.87 15.07
N ALA A 55 -1.16 13.62 15.79
CA ALA A 55 0.31 13.48 15.78
C ALA A 55 0.97 13.63 14.38
N SER A 56 0.40 14.46 13.50
CA SER A 56 0.90 14.72 12.14
C SER A 56 0.92 13.49 11.21
N LYS A 57 0.16 12.44 11.55
CA LYS A 57 -0.07 11.29 10.67
C LYS A 57 -1.42 11.43 9.97
N ASN A 58 -1.39 11.55 8.65
CA ASN A 58 -2.59 11.37 7.83
C ASN A 58 -2.99 9.89 7.83
N GLY A 59 -4.28 9.62 7.83
CA GLY A 59 -4.83 8.27 7.80
C GLY A 59 -5.84 8.09 6.68
N THR A 60 -6.49 6.94 6.74
CA THR A 60 -7.59 6.57 5.85
C THR A 60 -8.83 6.32 6.70
N CYS A 61 -9.98 6.78 6.25
CA CYS A 61 -11.23 6.62 6.98
C CYS A 61 -11.72 5.16 6.92
N TYR A 62 -11.89 4.52 8.06
CA TYR A 62 -12.45 3.15 8.18
C TYR A 62 -13.54 3.13 9.25
N THR A 63 -14.35 2.06 9.29
CA THR A 63 -15.10 1.76 10.52
C THR A 63 -14.14 1.41 11.65
N ALA A 64 -14.57 1.58 12.90
CA ALA A 64 -13.73 1.25 14.06
C ALA A 64 -13.28 -0.23 14.05
N ASP A 65 -14.20 -1.12 13.65
CA ASP A 65 -13.95 -2.56 13.57
C ASP A 65 -12.99 -2.92 12.44
N GLU A 66 -13.12 -2.30 11.25
CA GLU A 66 -12.17 -2.48 10.15
C GLU A 66 -10.77 -1.99 10.52
N CYS A 67 -10.68 -0.80 11.13
CA CYS A 67 -9.39 -0.24 11.55
C CYS A 67 -8.67 -1.19 12.53
N THR A 68 -9.39 -1.67 13.54
CA THR A 68 -8.83 -2.58 14.56
C THR A 68 -8.48 -3.95 13.99
N SER A 69 -9.36 -4.52 13.15
CA SER A 69 -9.13 -5.85 12.54
C SER A 69 -7.95 -5.87 11.56
N LYS A 70 -7.64 -4.72 10.94
CA LYS A 70 -6.47 -4.52 10.08
C LYS A 70 -5.21 -4.14 10.86
N GLY A 71 -5.26 -4.08 12.20
CA GLY A 71 -4.11 -3.73 13.04
C GLY A 71 -3.77 -2.23 13.07
N GLY A 72 -4.68 -1.38 12.59
CA GLY A 72 -4.49 0.06 12.60
C GLY A 72 -4.84 0.70 13.95
N THR A 73 -4.44 1.94 14.10
CA THR A 73 -4.72 2.76 15.29
C THR A 73 -5.72 3.87 14.94
N ASN A 74 -6.69 4.10 15.83
CA ASN A 74 -7.59 5.23 15.72
C ASN A 74 -6.84 6.53 16.05
N ALA A 75 -6.60 7.34 15.02
CA ALA A 75 -5.97 8.66 15.12
C ALA A 75 -6.97 9.82 15.04
N GLY A 76 -8.29 9.58 15.01
CA GLY A 76 -9.30 10.64 14.91
C GLY A 76 -10.66 10.14 14.44
N THR A 77 -11.59 11.06 14.21
CA THR A 77 -12.91 10.74 13.65
C THR A 77 -13.02 11.22 12.20
N CYS A 78 -13.79 10.51 11.38
CA CYS A 78 -14.03 10.84 9.98
C CYS A 78 -15.46 10.42 9.59
N ALA A 79 -15.84 10.64 8.31
CA ALA A 79 -17.19 10.33 7.80
C ALA A 79 -18.31 10.86 8.71
N GLN A 80 -18.22 12.13 9.14
CA GLN A 80 -19.20 12.78 10.03
C GLN A 80 -19.40 12.05 11.39
N GLY A 81 -18.38 11.32 11.85
CA GLY A 81 -18.40 10.59 13.12
C GLY A 81 -18.81 9.12 13.00
N TYR A 82 -19.13 8.64 11.80
CA TYR A 82 -19.41 7.22 11.57
C TYR A 82 -18.14 6.37 11.43
N GLY A 83 -16.99 7.00 11.19
CA GLY A 83 -15.70 6.33 11.02
C GLY A 83 -14.58 6.87 11.90
N VAL A 84 -13.49 6.13 11.92
CA VAL A 84 -12.22 6.50 12.57
C VAL A 84 -11.15 6.78 11.52
N CYS A 85 -10.29 7.76 11.81
CA CYS A 85 -9.14 8.03 10.97
C CYS A 85 -8.03 7.03 11.32
N CYS A 86 -7.90 5.99 10.50
CA CYS A 86 -7.02 4.87 10.79
C CYS A 86 -5.62 5.10 10.24
N THR A 87 -4.60 4.81 11.04
CA THR A 87 -3.19 4.83 10.62
C THR A 87 -2.53 3.50 10.91
N PHE A 88 -1.67 3.02 10.01
CA PHE A 88 -0.92 1.78 10.16
C PHE A 88 0.55 2.13 10.39
N THR A 89 1.17 1.64 11.45
CA THR A 89 2.59 1.90 11.74
C THR A 89 3.31 0.58 11.85
N GLU A 90 4.33 0.40 11.02
CA GLU A 90 5.03 -0.85 10.84
C GLU A 90 6.53 -0.68 11.05
N SER A 91 7.17 -1.76 11.51
CA SER A 91 8.61 -1.84 11.72
C SER A 91 9.27 -2.83 10.75
N CYS A 92 10.59 -3.01 10.87
CA CYS A 92 11.32 -4.01 10.10
C CYS A 92 10.69 -5.41 10.23
N GLY A 93 10.59 -6.12 9.10
CA GLY A 93 10.07 -7.48 8.99
C GLY A 93 8.56 -7.56 8.70
N ALA A 94 7.84 -6.45 8.79
CA ALA A 94 6.41 -6.42 8.56
C ALA A 94 6.03 -6.48 7.07
N THR A 95 4.75 -6.67 6.84
CA THR A 95 4.10 -6.57 5.52
C THR A 95 2.82 -5.80 5.71
N SER A 96 2.59 -4.79 4.88
CA SER A 96 1.34 -4.03 4.86
C SER A 96 0.72 -4.05 3.48
N ASN A 97 -0.61 -4.12 3.45
CA ASN A 97 -1.45 -4.01 2.27
C ASN A 97 -2.47 -2.87 2.42
N GLU A 98 -2.20 -1.90 3.29
CA GLU A 98 -3.10 -0.78 3.59
C GLU A 98 -2.47 0.56 3.17
N ASN A 99 -3.31 1.45 2.65
CA ASN A 99 -2.91 2.81 2.29
C ASN A 99 -2.68 3.65 3.56
N CYS A 100 -1.67 4.53 3.52
CA CYS A 100 -1.19 5.33 4.66
C CYS A 100 -0.51 4.48 5.74
N THR A 101 0.40 3.61 5.29
CA THR A 101 1.29 2.85 6.16
C THR A 101 2.55 3.66 6.46
N TYR A 102 2.90 3.78 7.73
CA TYR A 102 4.10 4.46 8.22
C TYR A 102 5.16 3.42 8.58
N PHE A 103 6.25 3.38 7.82
CA PHE A 103 7.43 2.60 8.14
C PHE A 103 8.32 3.41 9.07
N GLU A 104 8.48 2.97 10.32
CA GLU A 104 9.21 3.74 11.34
C GLU A 104 10.38 2.96 11.93
N SER A 105 11.47 3.69 12.23
CA SER A 105 12.61 3.19 12.97
C SER A 105 12.40 3.26 14.48
N SER A 106 13.01 2.31 15.19
CA SER A 106 13.32 2.39 16.62
C SER A 106 14.65 3.11 16.91
N GLY A 107 15.51 3.33 15.90
CA GLY A 107 16.77 4.08 15.98
C GLY A 107 18.01 3.24 16.29
N GLY A 108 17.83 1.95 16.61
CA GLY A 108 18.92 1.00 16.93
C GLY A 108 19.27 0.02 15.81
N GLU A 109 18.67 0.16 14.64
CA GLU A 109 18.77 -0.83 13.57
C GLU A 109 20.18 -0.92 12.98
N ILE A 110 20.66 -2.15 12.80
CA ILE A 110 21.91 -2.51 12.14
C ILE A 110 21.64 -3.71 11.23
N GLY A 111 22.27 -3.76 10.07
CA GLY A 111 22.09 -4.81 9.08
C GLY A 111 20.88 -4.56 8.18
N ALA A 112 20.26 -5.64 7.72
CA ALA A 112 19.10 -5.58 6.84
C ALA A 112 17.83 -5.30 7.64
N CYS A 113 17.09 -4.28 7.22
CA CYS A 113 15.74 -3.98 7.70
C CYS A 113 14.83 -3.78 6.49
N GLN A 114 13.73 -4.53 6.43
CA GLN A 114 12.84 -4.50 5.27
C GLN A 114 11.38 -4.32 5.69
N LEU A 115 10.59 -3.60 4.88
CA LEU A 115 9.14 -3.58 4.95
C LEU A 115 8.60 -3.97 3.58
N LYS A 116 7.60 -4.86 3.55
CA LYS A 116 6.90 -5.20 2.31
C LYS A 116 5.62 -4.36 2.18
N ILE A 117 5.48 -3.65 1.08
CA ILE A 117 4.26 -2.90 0.75
C ILE A 117 3.57 -3.57 -0.42
N CYS A 118 2.41 -4.16 -0.16
CA CYS A 118 1.57 -4.80 -1.16
C CYS A 118 0.45 -3.82 -1.57
N PRO A 119 0.02 -3.82 -2.83
CA PRO A 119 -1.04 -2.92 -3.28
C PRO A 119 -2.36 -3.31 -2.63
N CYS A 120 -3.12 -2.31 -2.15
CA CYS A 120 -4.43 -2.53 -1.54
C CYS A 120 -5.55 -2.77 -2.57
N SER A 121 -5.24 -2.63 -3.87
CA SER A 121 -6.12 -2.87 -5.02
C SER A 121 -5.29 -3.20 -6.25
N ASP A 122 -5.88 -3.96 -7.17
CA ASP A 122 -5.34 -4.27 -8.51
C ASP A 122 -5.22 -3.06 -9.45
N ASN A 123 -5.88 -1.94 -9.14
CA ASN A 123 -5.85 -0.71 -9.95
C ASN A 123 -4.83 0.32 -9.43
N ILE A 124 -3.68 -0.14 -8.93
CA ILE A 124 -2.58 0.70 -8.45
C ILE A 124 -1.35 0.44 -9.30
N CYS A 125 -0.90 1.45 -10.03
CA CYS A 125 0.27 1.36 -10.91
C CYS A 125 1.53 1.99 -10.31
N GLN A 126 1.38 2.88 -9.32
CA GLN A 126 2.46 3.65 -8.75
C GLN A 126 2.22 3.86 -7.26
N LEU A 127 3.27 3.67 -6.45
CA LEU A 127 3.29 4.03 -5.05
C LEU A 127 4.03 5.36 -4.90
N ARG A 128 3.53 6.20 -4.01
CA ARG A 128 4.21 7.42 -3.58
C ARG A 128 4.72 7.20 -2.17
N LEU A 129 6.03 7.30 -1.99
CA LEU A 129 6.68 7.26 -0.70
C LEU A 129 6.96 8.69 -0.26
N ASP A 130 6.37 9.12 0.85
CA ASP A 130 6.65 10.42 1.47
C ASP A 130 7.63 10.22 2.64
N PHE A 131 8.75 10.93 2.62
CA PHE A 131 9.76 10.87 3.67
C PHE A 131 9.47 11.90 4.75
N ASN A 132 8.44 11.66 5.56
CA ASN A 132 8.08 12.53 6.69
C ASN A 132 9.27 12.76 7.63
N GLN A 133 10.07 11.71 7.83
CA GLN A 133 11.39 11.78 8.40
C GLN A 133 12.30 10.77 7.70
N PHE A 134 13.50 11.20 7.34
CA PHE A 134 14.51 10.31 6.76
C PHE A 134 15.91 10.88 7.02
N MET A 135 16.65 10.17 7.85
CA MET A 135 18.06 10.41 8.16
C MET A 135 18.75 9.06 8.38
N ILE A 136 19.70 8.74 7.51
CA ILE A 136 20.66 7.64 7.69
C ILE A 136 22.07 8.15 7.39
N THR A 137 23.10 7.32 7.60
CA THR A 137 24.48 7.73 7.28
C THR A 137 24.58 8.16 5.82
N GLY A 138 25.13 9.35 5.59
CA GLY A 138 25.24 9.93 4.27
C GLY A 138 26.28 9.25 3.35
N PRO A 139 26.47 9.82 2.16
CA PRO A 139 27.50 9.35 1.24
C PRO A 139 28.89 9.41 1.89
N SER A 140 29.74 8.46 1.53
CA SER A 140 31.12 8.40 2.00
C SER A 140 31.85 9.71 1.70
N THR A 141 32.67 10.14 2.66
CA THR A 141 33.60 11.27 2.51
C THR A 141 35.04 10.80 2.25
N SER A 142 35.24 9.49 2.09
CA SER A 142 36.56 8.90 1.87
C SER A 142 37.08 9.22 0.47
N THR A 143 38.21 9.92 0.40
CA THR A 143 38.87 10.28 -0.87
C THR A 143 39.76 9.16 -1.40
N VAL A 144 39.73 7.98 -0.80
CA VAL A 144 40.49 6.80 -1.26
C VAL A 144 40.08 6.46 -2.69
N ILE A 145 41.07 6.42 -3.58
CA ILE A 145 40.90 6.02 -4.98
C ILE A 145 40.89 4.49 -5.05
N VAL A 146 39.82 3.93 -5.62
CA VAL A 146 39.65 2.47 -5.74
C VAL A 146 39.73 1.98 -7.18
N SER A 147 39.59 2.87 -8.16
CA SER A 147 39.63 2.54 -9.58
C SER A 147 39.91 3.78 -10.41
N ALA A 148 40.12 3.59 -11.72
CA ALA A 148 40.08 4.66 -12.69
C ALA A 148 39.13 4.29 -13.83
N HIS A 149 38.54 5.30 -14.47
CA HIS A 149 37.71 5.13 -15.66
C HIS A 149 38.22 5.94 -16.85
N LYS A 150 37.75 5.54 -18.04
CA LYS A 150 37.90 6.29 -19.30
C LYS A 150 36.57 6.21 -20.04
N GLY A 151 35.92 7.36 -20.27
CA GLY A 151 34.62 7.39 -20.96
C GLY A 151 33.53 6.55 -20.29
N GLY A 152 33.46 6.57 -18.95
CA GLY A 152 32.45 5.82 -18.18
C GLY A 152 32.76 4.32 -17.97
N VAL A 153 33.79 3.78 -18.61
CA VAL A 153 34.19 2.38 -18.44
C VAL A 153 35.27 2.27 -17.37
N ILE A 154 34.97 1.54 -16.29
CA ILE A 154 35.92 1.26 -15.20
C ILE A 154 37.00 0.29 -15.69
N GLY A 155 38.27 0.58 -15.43
CA GLY A 155 39.39 -0.30 -15.77
C GLY A 155 39.77 -0.34 -17.26
N ALA A 156 39.24 0.57 -18.09
CA ALA A 156 39.60 0.64 -19.50
C ALA A 156 41.11 0.92 -19.71
N PRO A 157 41.74 0.40 -20.79
CA PRO A 157 43.13 0.68 -21.11
C PRO A 157 43.42 2.20 -21.20
N GLY A 158 44.39 2.65 -20.40
CA GLY A 158 44.74 4.07 -20.28
C GLY A 158 43.72 4.90 -19.48
N ALA A 159 42.95 4.27 -18.59
CA ALA A 159 42.10 4.99 -17.64
C ALA A 159 42.95 5.82 -16.66
N THR A 160 42.68 7.13 -16.63
CA THR A 160 43.40 8.10 -15.79
C THR A 160 42.47 8.91 -14.89
N LYS A 161 41.15 8.83 -15.07
CA LYS A 161 40.19 9.56 -14.22
C LYS A 161 39.89 8.75 -12.96
N PRO A 162 40.31 9.20 -11.77
CA PRO A 162 40.15 8.42 -10.56
C PRO A 162 38.68 8.29 -10.17
N ILE A 163 38.34 7.14 -9.61
CA ILE A 163 37.09 6.86 -8.91
C ILE A 163 37.45 6.74 -7.43
N SER A 164 36.93 7.68 -6.64
CA SER A 164 37.04 7.62 -5.19
C SER A 164 35.82 6.95 -4.56
N LEU A 165 35.94 6.59 -3.29
CA LEU A 165 34.80 6.18 -2.47
C LEU A 165 33.84 7.34 -2.17
N ALA A 166 34.31 8.59 -2.29
CA ALA A 166 33.52 9.78 -2.02
C ALA A 166 32.20 9.83 -2.80
N SER A 167 31.16 10.39 -2.18
CA SER A 167 29.82 10.58 -2.73
C SER A 167 29.04 9.28 -3.01
N ARG A 168 29.46 8.15 -2.44
CA ARG A 168 28.76 6.86 -2.57
C ARG A 168 28.09 6.45 -1.26
N CYS A 169 26.88 5.91 -1.33
CA CYS A 169 26.18 5.33 -0.18
C CYS A 169 26.80 3.97 0.18
N LEU A 170 27.86 4.00 0.99
CA LEU A 170 28.65 2.80 1.34
C LEU A 170 28.42 2.29 2.77
N THR A 171 27.92 3.14 3.66
CA THR A 171 27.65 2.77 5.05
C THR A 171 26.20 2.35 5.21
N ASP A 172 25.28 3.25 4.87
CA ASP A 172 23.85 3.00 4.91
C ASP A 172 23.26 3.19 3.50
N THR A 173 22.28 2.37 3.13
CA THR A 173 21.50 2.53 1.91
C THR A 173 20.03 2.28 2.19
N PHE A 174 19.17 3.06 1.56
CA PHE A 174 17.77 2.75 1.37
C PHE A 174 17.51 2.47 -0.11
N SER A 175 16.76 1.42 -0.41
CA SER A 175 16.40 1.02 -1.77
C SER A 175 14.98 0.50 -1.81
N VAL A 176 14.29 0.74 -2.90
CA VAL A 176 12.97 0.17 -3.16
C VAL A 176 13.10 -0.85 -4.28
N LEU A 177 12.79 -2.11 -3.99
CA LEU A 177 12.85 -3.19 -4.96
C LEU A 177 11.47 -3.43 -5.54
N THR A 178 11.39 -3.39 -6.87
CA THR A 178 10.15 -3.57 -7.63
C THR A 178 10.25 -4.86 -8.46
N PRO A 179 9.56 -5.96 -8.10
CA PRO A 179 9.69 -7.24 -8.81
C PRO A 179 9.37 -7.19 -10.31
N SER A 180 8.48 -6.28 -10.72
CA SER A 180 7.96 -6.17 -12.09
C SER A 180 8.36 -4.88 -12.81
N GLY A 181 9.19 -4.04 -12.18
CA GLY A 181 9.49 -2.69 -12.66
C GLY A 181 10.97 -2.32 -12.52
N GLN A 182 11.30 -1.07 -12.86
CA GLN A 182 12.64 -0.55 -12.63
C GLN A 182 12.77 0.01 -11.22
N SER A 183 13.59 -0.65 -10.40
CA SER A 183 13.92 -0.15 -9.07
C SER A 183 14.62 1.21 -9.16
N PRO A 184 14.19 2.23 -8.39
CA PRO A 184 14.91 3.49 -8.27
C PRO A 184 16.34 3.27 -7.75
N PRO A 185 17.26 4.21 -8.02
CA PRO A 185 18.58 4.21 -7.39
C PRO A 185 18.48 4.21 -5.86
N SER A 186 19.44 3.56 -5.19
CA SER A 186 19.53 3.63 -3.73
C SER A 186 19.94 5.04 -3.28
N ILE A 187 19.41 5.45 -2.14
CA ILE A 187 19.67 6.75 -1.53
C ILE A 187 20.22 6.58 -0.12
N CYS A 188 20.87 7.63 0.39
CA CYS A 188 21.35 7.72 1.75
C CYS A 188 21.46 9.18 2.20
N GLY A 189 21.74 9.42 3.47
CA GLY A 189 21.77 10.76 4.06
C GLY A 189 20.39 11.24 4.51
N ILE A 190 20.12 12.53 4.30
CA ILE A 190 18.90 13.20 4.75
C ILE A 190 17.99 13.44 3.55
N ASN A 191 16.76 12.95 3.62
CA ASN A 191 15.72 13.15 2.59
C ASN A 191 14.38 13.56 3.23
N THR A 192 14.42 14.10 4.45
CA THR A 192 13.22 14.52 5.18
C THR A 192 12.49 15.61 4.40
N GLY A 193 11.18 15.45 4.20
CA GLY A 193 10.32 16.36 3.44
C GLY A 193 10.26 16.08 1.93
N GLU A 194 11.07 15.15 1.43
CA GLU A 194 11.05 14.73 0.04
C GLU A 194 10.08 13.56 -0.20
N HIS A 195 9.93 13.17 -1.47
CA HIS A 195 9.11 12.03 -1.87
C HIS A 195 9.72 11.27 -3.04
N MET A 196 9.35 9.99 -3.17
CA MET A 196 9.79 9.10 -4.25
C MET A 196 8.58 8.41 -4.87
N TYR A 197 8.49 8.40 -6.20
CA TYR A 197 7.52 7.61 -6.93
C TYR A 197 8.16 6.31 -7.39
N VAL A 198 7.47 5.20 -7.17
CA VAL A 198 7.94 3.86 -7.54
C VAL A 198 6.82 3.10 -8.23
N ASP A 199 7.16 2.30 -9.23
CA ASP A 199 6.17 1.47 -9.91
C ASP A 199 5.63 0.43 -8.93
N SER A 200 4.30 0.33 -8.83
CA SER A 200 3.65 -0.70 -8.04
C SER A 200 3.77 -2.03 -8.75
N SER A 201 4.15 -3.07 -8.02
CA SER A 201 4.09 -4.44 -8.53
C SER A 201 2.72 -5.07 -8.29
N ALA A 202 2.41 -6.14 -9.01
CA ALA A 202 1.21 -6.94 -8.75
C ALA A 202 1.28 -7.74 -7.44
N THR A 203 2.47 -7.85 -6.84
CA THR A 203 2.72 -8.56 -5.58
C THR A 203 3.03 -7.56 -4.47
N CYS A 204 4.29 -7.39 -4.09
CA CYS A 204 4.68 -6.40 -3.09
C CYS A 204 6.00 -5.77 -3.51
N ASN A 205 6.17 -4.50 -3.17
CA ASN A 205 7.42 -3.79 -3.28
C ASN A 205 8.17 -3.91 -1.94
N ASP A 206 9.48 -4.19 -2.00
CA ASP A 206 10.29 -4.27 -0.79
C ASP A 206 11.02 -2.93 -0.55
N LEU A 207 10.72 -2.28 0.56
CA LEU A 207 11.48 -1.13 1.06
C LEU A 207 12.60 -1.67 1.94
N VAL A 208 13.85 -1.52 1.50
CA VAL A 208 15.00 -2.19 2.11
C VAL A 208 16.03 -1.17 2.56
N PHE A 209 16.34 -1.20 3.86
CA PHE A 209 17.51 -0.60 4.46
C PHE A 209 18.63 -1.64 4.60
N GLN A 210 19.86 -1.22 4.29
CA GLN A 210 21.08 -1.92 4.68
C GLN A 210 21.91 -0.94 5.49
N LEU A 211 22.15 -1.27 6.77
CA LEU A 211 22.68 -0.34 7.76
C LEU A 211 24.01 -0.84 8.33
N GLY A 212 25.11 -0.15 8.02
CA GLY A 212 26.46 -0.57 8.39
C GLY A 212 26.86 -0.19 9.81
N ASN A 213 27.63 -1.03 10.50
CA ASN A 213 28.19 -0.67 11.82
C ASN A 213 29.53 0.08 11.73
N THR A 214 30.15 0.12 10.55
CA THR A 214 31.45 0.72 10.30
C THR A 214 31.31 1.74 9.18
N ALA A 215 31.56 3.00 9.49
CA ALA A 215 31.43 4.06 8.50
C ALA A 215 32.58 4.05 7.49
N GLN A 216 32.24 4.32 6.24
CA GLN A 216 33.19 4.62 5.18
C GLN A 216 33.38 6.14 5.10
N GLY A 217 34.24 6.71 5.95
CA GLY A 217 34.48 8.15 6.02
C GLY A 217 34.27 8.71 7.44
N THR A 218 33.51 9.79 7.57
CA THR A 218 33.02 10.28 8.87
C THR A 218 32.08 9.24 9.51
N GLY A 219 32.15 9.08 10.84
CA GLY A 219 31.49 8.02 11.62
C GLY A 219 30.00 7.77 11.31
N VAL A 220 29.46 6.67 11.86
CA VAL A 220 28.06 6.27 11.62
C VAL A 220 27.13 7.36 12.14
N GLY A 221 26.22 7.83 11.28
CA GLY A 221 25.26 8.87 11.62
C GLY A 221 24.13 8.34 12.50
N GLN A 222 23.36 9.25 13.10
CA GLN A 222 22.09 8.88 13.72
C GLN A 222 21.12 8.37 12.65
N ARG A 223 20.28 7.40 13.03
CA ARG A 223 19.28 6.79 12.15
C ARG A 223 17.90 7.10 12.66
N GLN A 224 17.09 7.72 11.82
CA GLN A 224 15.70 7.97 12.13
C GLN A 224 14.91 8.09 10.84
N TRP A 225 13.86 7.28 10.69
CA TRP A 225 12.94 7.40 9.56
C TRP A 225 11.48 7.20 9.97
N SER A 226 10.61 7.87 9.23
CA SER A 226 9.16 7.69 9.16
C SER A 226 8.79 7.91 7.70
N ILE A 227 8.55 6.80 6.99
CA ILE A 227 8.23 6.80 5.55
C ILE A 227 6.77 6.41 5.41
N LYS A 228 5.96 7.29 4.80
CA LYS A 228 4.57 7.01 4.51
C LYS A 228 4.45 6.40 3.11
N ALA A 229 3.77 5.26 3.01
CA ALA A 229 3.39 4.61 1.76
C ALA A 229 1.86 4.60 1.58
#